data_AF-A0A6P1VSK4-F1
#
_entry.id   AF-A0A6P1VSK4-F1
#
_cell.length_a   1.000
_cell.length_b   1.000
_cell.length_c   1.000
_cell.angle_alpha   90.00
_cell.angle_beta   90.00
_cell.angle_gamma   90.00
#
_symmetry.space_group_name_H-M   'P 1'
#
loop_
_entity.id
_entity.type
_entity.pdbx_description
1 polymer ?
#
loop_
_entity_poly.entity_id
_entity_poly.type
_entity_poly.pdbx_seq_one_letter_code
_entity_poly.pdbx_strand_id
1 'polypeptide(L)'
;MKSQTDQLINELETFRSKVNALISQLYRDTVKDHTGAVLSEVFLADEWEYEGQVFNALTEHGMAYIVDQEIVELFNWNDLDTESLIEVVQILEDKDFD
;
A
#
# COMPACT_ATOMS: atom_id res chain seq x y z
N MET A 1 19.31 12.14 28.40
CA MET A 1 17.96 11.52 28.32
C MET A 1 17.52 11.64 26.87
N LYS A 2 17.10 10.56 26.22
CA LYS A 2 16.32 10.70 24.99
C LYS A 2 15.07 11.51 25.34
N SER A 3 14.73 12.49 24.51
CA SER A 3 13.47 13.21 24.69
C SER A 3 12.33 12.21 24.54
N GLN A 4 11.24 12.35 25.31
CA GLN A 4 10.03 11.54 25.11
C GLN A 4 9.52 11.65 23.67
N THR A 5 9.75 12.80 23.02
CA THR A 5 9.49 13.03 21.60
C THR A 5 10.31 12.11 20.70
N ASP A 6 11.61 11.91 20.98
CA ASP A 6 12.46 11.02 20.19
C ASP A 6 11.98 9.57 20.29
N GLN A 7 11.52 9.17 21.48
CA GLN A 7 10.97 7.83 21.68
C GLN A 7 9.70 7.64 20.84
N LEU A 8 8.77 8.61 20.85
CA LEU A 8 7.54 8.54 20.08
C LEU A 8 7.80 8.50 18.57
N ILE A 9 8.76 9.30 18.07
CA ILE A 9 9.17 9.28 16.66
C ILE A 9 9.69 7.89 16.27
N ASN A 10 10.60 7.33 17.08
CA ASN A 10 11.15 5.99 16.82
C ASN A 10 10.08 4.89 16.84
N GLU A 11 9.10 4.98 17.75
CA GLU A 11 7.99 4.04 17.82
C GLU A 11 7.11 4.13 16.57
N LEU A 12 6.81 5.34 16.09
CA LEU A 12 6.05 5.57 14.87
C LEU A 12 6.78 5.06 13.62
N GLU A 13 8.08 5.35 13.48
CA GLU A 13 8.90 4.86 12.36
C GLU A 13 8.98 3.32 12.37
N THR A 14 9.14 2.73 13.55
CA THR A 14 9.14 1.27 13.70
C THR A 14 7.80 0.66 13.30
N PHE A 15 6.70 1.29 13.71
CA PHE A 15 5.36 0.87 13.32
C PHE A 15 5.18 0.92 11.80
N ARG A 16 5.48 2.07 11.17
CA ARG A 16 5.39 2.24 9.71
C ARG A 16 6.22 1.23 8.95
N SER A 17 7.46 0.95 9.40
CA SER A 17 8.30 -0.07 8.79
C SER A 17 7.69 -1.48 8.86
N LYS A 18 7.04 -1.84 9.98
CA LYS A 18 6.36 -3.12 10.12
C LYS A 18 5.13 -3.23 9.24
N VAL A 19 4.35 -2.16 9.13
CA VAL A 19 3.18 -2.13 8.25
C VAL A 19 3.59 -2.26 6.79
N ASN A 20 4.61 -1.54 6.34
CA ASN A 20 5.11 -1.66 4.96
C ASN A 20 5.60 -3.08 4.64
N ALA A 21 6.29 -3.73 5.60
CA ALA A 21 6.70 -5.13 5.44
C ALA A 21 5.49 -6.08 5.35
N LEU A 22 4.46 -5.84 6.14
CA LEU A 22 3.21 -6.62 6.10
C LEU A 22 2.48 -6.43 4.76
N ILE A 23 2.36 -5.19 4.26
CA ILE A 23 1.76 -4.89 2.96
C ILE A 23 2.48 -5.66 1.85
N SER A 24 3.81 -5.59 1.79
CA SER A 24 4.57 -6.33 0.77
C SER A 24 4.39 -7.84 0.87
N GLN A 25 4.26 -8.38 2.09
CA GLN A 25 3.99 -9.80 2.29
C GLN A 25 2.59 -10.18 1.81
N LEU A 26 1.56 -9.47 2.26
CA LEU A 26 0.17 -9.71 1.89
C LEU A 26 -0.04 -9.58 0.38
N TYR A 27 0.55 -8.56 -0.24
CA TYR A 27 0.50 -8.38 -1.68
C TYR A 27 1.07 -9.60 -2.42
N ARG A 28 2.26 -10.08 -2.04
CA ARG A 28 2.86 -11.27 -2.63
C ARG A 28 2.07 -12.54 -2.37
N ASP A 29 1.29 -12.59 -1.30
CA ASP A 29 0.49 -13.77 -0.95
C ASP A 29 -0.85 -13.80 -1.71
N THR A 30 -1.45 -12.64 -1.98
CA THR A 30 -2.80 -12.48 -2.52
C THR A 30 -2.85 -12.07 -4.00
N VAL A 31 -1.93 -11.23 -4.46
CA VAL A 31 -1.96 -10.63 -5.80
C VAL A 31 -1.15 -11.50 -6.77
N LYS A 32 -1.79 -12.55 -7.28
CA LYS A 32 -1.17 -13.55 -8.17
C LYS A 32 -1.99 -13.78 -9.43
N ASP A 33 -1.33 -14.20 -10.49
CA ASP A 33 -1.99 -14.72 -11.67
C ASP A 33 -2.46 -16.17 -11.49
N HIS A 34 -3.19 -16.69 -12.47
CA HIS A 34 -3.66 -18.07 -12.52
C HIS A 34 -2.55 -19.15 -12.45
N THR A 35 -1.28 -18.78 -12.65
CA THR A 35 -0.12 -19.68 -12.51
C THR A 35 0.51 -19.61 -11.12
N GLY A 36 0.04 -18.69 -10.27
CA GLY A 36 0.59 -18.39 -8.95
C GLY A 36 1.75 -17.41 -8.96
N ALA A 37 2.04 -16.77 -10.11
CA ALA A 37 3.08 -15.75 -10.20
C ALA A 37 2.54 -14.40 -9.70
N VAL A 38 3.34 -13.67 -8.90
CA VAL A 38 2.94 -12.37 -8.35
C VAL A 38 2.77 -11.36 -9.49
N LEU A 39 1.62 -10.68 -9.53
CA LEU A 39 1.37 -9.62 -10.52
C LEU A 39 2.11 -8.35 -10.13
N SER A 40 2.61 -7.61 -11.12
CA SER A 40 3.31 -6.33 -10.87
C SER A 40 2.39 -5.27 -10.29
N GLU A 41 1.12 -5.31 -10.68
CA GLU A 41 0.07 -4.38 -10.24
C GLU A 41 -1.31 -5.04 -10.31
N VAL A 42 -2.24 -4.56 -9.49
CA VAL A 42 -3.65 -4.95 -9.53
C VAL A 42 -4.55 -3.72 -9.47
N PHE A 43 -5.56 -3.69 -10.32
CA PHE A 43 -6.46 -2.55 -10.44
C PHE A 43 -7.52 -2.53 -9.33
N LEU A 44 -7.71 -1.37 -8.71
CA LEU A 44 -8.76 -1.10 -7.74
C LEU A 44 -9.88 -0.33 -8.45
N ALA A 45 -10.89 -1.05 -8.95
CA ALA A 45 -11.91 -0.46 -9.82
C ALA A 45 -12.80 0.61 -9.14
N ASP A 46 -12.96 0.61 -7.81
CA ASP A 46 -13.97 1.42 -7.12
C ASP A 46 -13.59 1.93 -5.72
N GLU A 47 -12.33 1.80 -5.26
CA GLU A 47 -12.09 1.76 -3.80
C GLU A 47 -11.24 2.87 -3.18
N TRP A 48 -10.49 3.68 -3.93
CA TRP A 48 -9.52 4.58 -3.30
C TRP A 48 -9.51 6.01 -3.83
N GLU A 49 -9.76 6.96 -2.93
CA GLU A 49 -9.54 8.39 -3.12
C GLU A 49 -8.70 8.97 -1.96
N TYR A 50 -7.53 9.53 -2.25
CA TYR A 50 -6.74 10.30 -1.28
C TYR A 50 -6.78 11.78 -1.62
N GLU A 51 -7.29 12.62 -0.71
CA GLU A 51 -7.39 14.07 -0.92
C GLU A 51 -8.06 14.48 -2.26
N GLY A 52 -8.98 13.65 -2.78
CA GLY A 52 -9.66 13.85 -4.08
C GLY A 52 -8.90 13.31 -5.31
N GLN A 53 -7.82 12.55 -5.10
CA GLN A 53 -7.07 11.83 -6.13
C GLN A 53 -7.45 10.34 -6.09
N VAL A 54 -7.96 9.80 -7.21
CA VAL A 54 -8.35 8.39 -7.29
C VAL A 54 -7.12 7.51 -7.52
N PHE A 55 -6.85 6.52 -6.67
CA PHE A 55 -5.79 5.54 -6.94
C PHE A 55 -6.36 4.27 -7.55
N ASN A 56 -5.91 3.95 -8.77
CA ASN A 56 -6.53 2.90 -9.57
C ASN A 56 -5.75 1.59 -9.56
N ALA A 57 -4.54 1.54 -8.97
CA ALA A 57 -3.82 0.27 -8.81
C ALA A 57 -2.93 0.22 -7.56
N LEU A 58 -2.82 -0.98 -7.00
CA LEU A 58 -1.81 -1.34 -6.00
C LEU A 58 -0.65 -2.06 -6.69
N THR A 59 0.56 -1.83 -6.23
CA THR A 59 1.78 -2.55 -6.61
C THR A 59 2.43 -3.12 -5.35
N GLU A 60 3.50 -3.90 -5.47
CA GLU A 60 4.24 -4.37 -4.28
C GLU A 60 4.88 -3.21 -3.46
N HIS A 61 5.14 -2.07 -4.10
CA HIS A 61 5.97 -0.99 -3.55
C HIS A 61 5.22 0.31 -3.27
N GLY A 62 3.96 0.39 -3.71
CA GLY A 62 3.19 1.62 -3.64
C GLY A 62 1.86 1.54 -4.36
N MET A 63 1.20 2.68 -4.46
CA MET A 63 -0.05 2.85 -5.22
C MET A 63 0.21 3.69 -6.45
N ALA A 64 -0.46 3.35 -7.54
CA ALA A 64 -0.38 4.07 -8.79
C ALA A 64 -1.69 4.78 -9.12
N TYR A 65 -1.57 6.03 -9.51
CA TYR A 65 -2.61 6.74 -10.23
C TYR A 65 -2.45 6.46 -11.73
N ILE A 66 -3.49 5.89 -12.34
CA ILE A 66 -3.48 5.46 -13.74
C ILE A 66 -4.56 6.20 -14.53
N VAL A 67 -4.18 6.76 -15.68
CA VAL A 67 -5.06 7.43 -16.65
C VAL A 67 -4.76 6.85 -18.04
N ASP A 68 -5.79 6.43 -18.78
CA ASP A 68 -5.64 5.83 -20.12
C ASP A 68 -4.62 4.66 -20.19
N GLN A 69 -4.57 3.83 -19.14
CA GLN A 69 -3.62 2.70 -18.98
C GLN A 69 -2.15 3.11 -18.82
N GLU A 70 -1.86 4.40 -18.60
CA GLU A 70 -0.53 4.89 -18.27
C GLU A 70 -0.45 5.28 -16.79
N ILE A 71 0.65 4.89 -16.14
CA ILE A 71 0.96 5.33 -14.78
C ILE A 71 1.33 6.81 -14.83
N VAL A 72 0.48 7.64 -14.23
CA VAL A 72 0.69 9.08 -14.13
C VAL A 72 1.54 9.41 -12.91
N GLU A 73 1.31 8.71 -11.80
CA GLU A 73 2.03 8.93 -10.54
C GLU A 73 2.11 7.64 -9.72
N LEU A 74 3.25 7.42 -9.07
CA LEU A 74 3.49 6.29 -8.17
C LEU A 74 3.86 6.84 -6.79
N PHE A 75 3.02 6.56 -5.81
CA PHE A 75 3.25 6.90 -4.40
C PHE A 75 3.79 5.67 -3.68
N ASN A 76 4.96 5.79 -3.06
CA ASN A 76 5.50 4.68 -2.28
C ASN A 76 4.77 4.58 -0.94
N TRP A 77 4.82 3.41 -0.29
CA TRP A 77 4.27 3.25 1.05
C TRP A 77 4.83 4.24 2.08
N ASN A 78 6.07 4.70 1.88
CA ASN A 78 6.67 5.70 2.76
C ASN A 78 6.03 7.09 2.62
N ASP A 79 5.38 7.37 1.49
CA ASP A 79 4.77 8.65 1.16
C ASP A 79 3.35 8.76 1.74
N LEU A 80 2.72 7.63 2.10
CA LEU A 80 1.37 7.58 2.65
C LEU A 80 1.34 7.85 4.15
N ASP A 81 0.25 8.42 4.64
CA ASP A 81 0.01 8.52 6.08
C ASP A 81 -0.31 7.15 6.70
N THR A 82 -0.32 7.11 8.03
CA THR A 82 -0.52 5.86 8.77
C THR A 82 -1.92 5.27 8.59
N GLU A 83 -2.94 6.11 8.40
CA GLU A 83 -4.33 5.67 8.21
C GLU A 83 -4.47 4.95 6.87
N SER A 84 -3.96 5.58 5.81
CA SER A 84 -3.88 5.02 4.46
C SER A 84 -3.14 3.67 4.46
N LEU A 85 -2.01 3.57 5.15
CA LEU A 85 -1.26 2.30 5.23
C LEU A 85 -2.06 1.16 5.88
N ILE A 86 -2.88 1.46 6.88
CA ILE A 86 -3.72 0.44 7.54
C ILE A 86 -4.84 -0.01 6.61
N GLU A 87 -5.43 0.91 5.84
CA GLU A 87 -6.48 0.57 4.88
C GLU A 87 -5.96 -0.33 3.74
N VAL A 88 -4.73 -0.12 3.27
CA VAL A 88 -4.09 -1.03 2.30
C VAL A 88 -3.96 -2.44 2.87
N VAL A 89 -3.61 -2.59 4.15
CA VAL A 89 -3.57 -3.91 4.82
C VAL A 89 -4.95 -4.55 4.80
N GLN A 90 -6.00 -3.83 5.16
CA GLN A 90 -7.36 -4.35 5.18
C GLN A 90 -7.81 -4.85 3.80
N ILE A 91 -7.52 -4.09 2.74
CA ILE A 91 -7.83 -4.49 1.37
C ILE A 91 -7.11 -5.79 1.00
N LEU A 92 -5.82 -5.88 1.29
CA LEU A 92 -5.06 -7.08 0.98
C LEU A 92 -5.46 -8.29 1.84
N GLU A 93 -6.10 -8.08 2.99
CA GLU A 93 -6.66 -9.17 3.81
C GLU A 93 -8.07 -9.58 3.37
N ASP A 94 -8.91 -8.63 2.95
CA ASP A 94 -10.34 -8.84 2.70
C ASP A 94 -10.68 -9.16 1.24
N LYS A 95 -9.88 -8.70 0.26
CA LYS A 95 -10.17 -8.90 -1.16
C LYS A 95 -9.59 -10.21 -1.71
N ASP A 96 -10.45 -10.94 -2.42
CA ASP A 96 -10.01 -11.88 -3.45
C ASP A 96 -9.68 -11.10 -4.72
N PHE A 97 -8.43 -11.23 -5.18
CA PHE A 97 -7.93 -10.61 -6.41
C PHE A 97 -7.93 -11.58 -7.61
N ASP A 98 -8.67 -12.69 -7.50
CA ASP A 98 -8.83 -13.75 -8.51
C ASP A 98 -9.58 -13.32 -9.78
#